data_AF-A0A8T6UWR9-F1
#
_entry.id   AF-A0A8T6UWR9-F1
#
_cell.length_a   1.000
_cell.length_b   1.000
_cell.length_c   1.000
_cell.angle_alpha   90.00
_cell.angle_beta   90.00
_cell.angle_gamma   90.00
#
_symmetry.space_group_name_H-M   'P 1'
#
loop_
_entity.id
_entity.type
_entity.pdbx_description
1 polymer ?
#
loop_
_entity_poly.entity_id
_entity_poly.type
_entity_poly.pdbx_seq_one_letter_code
_entity_poly.pdbx_strand_id
1 'polypeptide(L)'
;MDIFILAQDVCFPDPKVGLEEILAKEGLKSFVSSRFREDILTSSALQLFDQGELEGLKAGVHSLRESGANVELYFLTPFGLIHSQQIIVEYEECIKKLSKSRLEYFLSENRVEFHLQQLLERRPSILIAYLDHRLWKDLNFIDYIPGESVTILLSDVLPNVNKEGWIFLSKRLLEEQGITRFGEFFKRLCNVLLRGADEEISLKERLEGKIRDILRGKTKKNKNLLKLIKGS
;
A
#
# COMPACT_ATOMS: atom_id res chain seq x y z
N MET A 1 14.75 1.66 -12.29
CA MET A 1 14.39 1.33 -10.89
C MET A 1 12.89 1.12 -10.86
N ASP A 2 12.47 -0.11 -10.58
CA ASP A 2 11.06 -0.47 -10.54
C ASP A 2 10.56 -0.37 -9.10
N ILE A 3 9.53 0.45 -8.88
CA ILE A 3 8.95 0.69 -7.56
C ILE A 3 7.50 0.23 -7.60
N PHE A 4 7.17 -0.76 -6.80
CA PHE A 4 5.80 -1.19 -6.59
C PHE A 4 5.27 -0.61 -5.29
N ILE A 5 4.08 -0.03 -5.36
CA ILE A 5 3.36 0.47 -4.20
C ILE A 5 2.09 -0.35 -4.09
N LEU A 6 1.88 -0.94 -2.91
CA LEU A 6 0.69 -1.69 -2.58
C LEU A 6 0.01 -1.01 -1.40
N ALA A 7 -1.18 -0.46 -1.60
CA ALA A 7 -1.97 0.13 -0.53
C ALA A 7 -3.27 -0.65 -0.38
N GLN A 8 -3.71 -0.91 0.84
CA GLN A 8 -5.11 -1.31 1.02
C GLN A 8 -6.06 -0.16 0.65
N ASP A 9 -7.31 -0.52 0.35
CA ASP A 9 -8.36 0.44 0.06
C ASP A 9 -8.73 1.35 1.24
N VAL A 10 -9.52 2.37 0.94
CA VAL A 10 -10.15 3.26 1.93
C VAL A 10 -11.66 3.23 1.78
N CYS A 11 -12.35 3.39 2.90
CA CYS A 11 -13.81 3.43 2.92
C CYS A 11 -14.29 4.71 2.25
N PHE A 12 -15.20 4.56 1.29
CA PHE A 12 -15.89 5.69 0.68
C PHE A 12 -16.88 6.31 1.68
N PRO A 13 -17.01 7.66 1.70
CA PRO A 13 -17.94 8.34 2.58
C PRO A 13 -19.41 8.12 2.16
N ASP A 14 -19.65 7.97 0.85
CA ASP A 14 -20.96 7.77 0.26
C ASP A 14 -20.91 6.61 -0.75
N PRO A 15 -20.85 5.35 -0.27
CA PRO A 15 -20.78 4.19 -1.13
C PRO A 15 -22.10 4.00 -1.90
N LYS A 16 -22.00 3.62 -3.18
CA LYS A 16 -23.15 3.50 -4.08
C LYS A 16 -23.55 2.07 -4.41
N VAL A 17 -22.67 1.11 -4.13
CA VAL A 17 -22.80 -0.27 -4.60
C VAL A 17 -22.41 -1.24 -3.48
N GLY A 18 -23.27 -2.21 -3.17
CA GLY A 18 -22.92 -3.29 -2.24
C GLY A 18 -21.88 -4.27 -2.80
N LEU A 19 -21.02 -4.81 -1.94
CA LEU A 19 -20.00 -5.79 -2.36
C LEU A 19 -20.61 -7.06 -2.99
N GLU A 20 -21.75 -7.52 -2.47
CA GLU A 20 -22.46 -8.69 -3.00
C GLU A 20 -22.97 -8.46 -4.43
N GLU A 21 -23.37 -7.22 -4.76
CA GLU A 21 -23.79 -6.88 -6.12
C GLU A 21 -22.63 -6.97 -7.11
N ILE A 22 -21.44 -6.55 -6.68
CA ILE A 22 -20.21 -6.67 -7.46
C ILE A 22 -19.87 -8.14 -7.68
N LEU A 23 -19.94 -8.95 -6.62
CA LEU A 23 -19.64 -10.37 -6.69
C LEU A 23 -20.64 -11.13 -7.58
N ALA A 24 -21.94 -10.82 -7.48
CA ALA A 24 -23.00 -11.40 -8.30
C ALA A 24 -22.84 -11.12 -9.81
N LYS A 25 -22.01 -10.13 -10.18
CA LYS A 25 -21.64 -9.84 -11.57
C LYS A 25 -20.31 -10.48 -11.99
N GLU A 26 -19.82 -11.48 -11.27
CA GLU A 26 -18.51 -12.12 -11.51
C GLU A 26 -17.33 -11.14 -11.30
N GLY A 27 -17.49 -10.21 -10.35
CA GLY A 27 -16.43 -9.30 -9.90
C GLY A 27 -16.46 -7.91 -10.52
N LEU A 28 -15.53 -7.05 -10.06
CA LEU A 28 -15.55 -5.62 -10.35
C LEU A 28 -15.49 -5.29 -11.84
N LYS A 29 -14.63 -5.98 -12.60
CA LYS A 29 -14.44 -5.68 -14.03
C LYS A 29 -15.74 -5.85 -14.81
N SER A 30 -16.44 -6.96 -14.57
CA SER A 30 -17.71 -7.28 -15.20
C SER A 30 -18.82 -6.34 -14.71
N PHE A 31 -18.85 -6.03 -13.42
CA PHE A 31 -19.77 -5.04 -12.85
C PHE A 31 -19.61 -3.66 -13.52
N VAL A 32 -18.41 -3.09 -13.53
CA VAL A 32 -18.11 -1.79 -14.16
C VAL A 32 -18.49 -1.79 -15.64
N SER A 33 -18.17 -2.85 -16.37
CA SER A 33 -18.49 -2.96 -17.80
C SER A 33 -20.01 -2.97 -18.06
N SER A 34 -20.79 -3.57 -17.16
CA SER A 34 -22.26 -3.58 -17.27
C SER A 34 -22.89 -2.22 -16.95
N ARG A 35 -22.31 -1.47 -16.01
CA ARG A 35 -22.82 -0.18 -15.53
C ARG A 35 -22.30 1.05 -16.30
N PHE A 36 -21.25 0.89 -17.11
CA PHE A 36 -20.75 1.96 -17.99
C PHE A 36 -21.82 2.49 -18.96
N ARG A 37 -22.92 1.75 -19.13
CA ARG A 37 -24.09 2.10 -19.96
C ARG A 37 -25.22 2.81 -19.20
N GLU A 38 -25.10 2.98 -17.88
CA GLU A 38 -26.20 3.39 -16.98
C GLU A 38 -25.90 4.66 -16.15
N ASP A 39 -25.06 5.58 -16.65
CA ASP A 39 -24.76 6.90 -16.03
C ASP A 39 -24.11 6.88 -14.62
N ILE A 40 -23.49 5.77 -14.20
CA ILE A 40 -22.68 5.76 -12.97
C ILE A 40 -21.34 6.45 -13.25
N LEU A 41 -21.04 7.51 -12.48
CA LEU A 41 -19.74 8.19 -12.51
C LEU A 41 -18.63 7.22 -12.09
N THR A 42 -17.89 6.73 -13.07
CA THR A 42 -16.69 5.91 -12.84
C THR A 42 -15.44 6.78 -12.84
N SER A 43 -14.48 6.46 -11.99
CA SER A 43 -13.20 7.17 -11.92
C SER A 43 -12.05 6.17 -11.81
N SER A 44 -10.83 6.62 -12.10
CA SER A 44 -9.66 5.79 -11.87
C SER A 44 -9.50 5.48 -10.39
N ALA A 45 -9.00 4.28 -10.05
CA ALA A 45 -8.74 3.88 -8.67
C ALA A 45 -7.90 4.92 -7.92
N LEU A 46 -6.89 5.50 -8.58
CA LEU A 46 -6.08 6.54 -7.98
C LEU A 46 -6.87 7.81 -7.62
N GLN A 47 -7.79 8.26 -8.47
CA GLN A 47 -8.61 9.42 -8.15
C GLN A 47 -9.56 9.14 -6.98
N LEU A 48 -10.14 7.95 -6.94
CA LEU A 48 -11.11 7.59 -5.91
C LEU A 48 -10.45 7.27 -4.56
N PHE A 49 -9.26 6.69 -4.56
CA PHE A 49 -8.57 6.33 -3.32
C PHE A 49 -7.63 7.41 -2.80
N ASP A 50 -7.25 8.44 -3.57
CA ASP A 50 -6.42 9.58 -3.10
C ASP A 50 -7.17 10.55 -2.17
N GLN A 51 -7.72 10.01 -1.08
CA GLN A 51 -8.46 10.71 -0.05
C GLN A 51 -8.20 10.09 1.33
N GLY A 52 -8.54 10.83 2.39
CA GLY A 52 -8.40 10.34 3.77
C GLY A 52 -6.95 9.95 4.11
N GLU A 53 -6.74 8.68 4.44
CA GLU A 53 -5.42 8.14 4.81
C GLU A 53 -4.42 8.14 3.65
N LEU A 54 -4.90 8.03 2.41
CA LEU A 54 -4.07 7.93 1.22
C LEU A 54 -3.90 9.27 0.50
N GLU A 55 -4.46 10.36 1.03
CA GLU A 55 -4.39 11.69 0.42
C GLU A 55 -2.93 12.13 0.20
N GLY A 56 -2.60 12.45 -1.05
CA GLY A 56 -1.26 12.86 -1.48
C GLY A 56 -0.46 11.73 -2.13
N LEU A 57 -1.00 10.50 -2.16
CA LEU A 57 -0.41 9.36 -2.86
C LEU A 57 -0.27 9.65 -4.36
N LYS A 58 -1.29 10.26 -4.98
CA LYS A 58 -1.26 10.64 -6.40
C LYS A 58 -0.10 11.57 -6.72
N ALA A 59 0.10 12.60 -5.90
CA ALA A 59 1.18 13.56 -6.08
C ALA A 59 2.56 12.90 -5.92
N GLY A 60 2.75 12.04 -4.91
CA GLY A 60 4.01 11.34 -4.72
C GLY A 60 4.36 10.38 -5.87
N VAL A 61 3.36 9.62 -6.36
CA VAL A 61 3.55 8.72 -7.51
C VAL A 61 3.93 9.50 -8.76
N HIS A 62 3.29 10.66 -8.97
CA HIS A 62 3.62 11.53 -10.08
C HIS A 62 5.06 12.02 -10.00
N SER A 63 5.50 12.55 -8.85
CA SER A 63 6.87 13.04 -8.67
C SER A 63 7.95 11.96 -8.88
N LEU A 64 7.70 10.72 -8.45
CA LEU A 64 8.63 9.61 -8.71
C LEU A 64 8.68 9.24 -10.20
N ARG A 65 7.54 9.27 -10.91
CA ARG A 65 7.52 9.02 -12.36
C ARG A 65 8.24 10.11 -13.13
N GLU A 66 8.08 11.37 -12.74
CA GLU A 66 8.77 12.52 -13.35
C GLU A 66 10.29 12.45 -13.21
N SER A 67 10.80 11.78 -12.16
CA SER A 67 12.23 11.53 -12.00
C SER A 67 12.75 10.35 -12.82
N GLY A 68 11.92 9.75 -13.68
CA GLY A 68 12.27 8.59 -14.50
C GLY A 68 12.18 7.23 -13.78
N ALA A 69 11.60 7.16 -12.58
CA ALA A 69 11.33 5.87 -11.95
C ALA A 69 10.12 5.17 -12.60
N ASN A 70 10.20 3.86 -12.78
CA ASN A 70 9.04 3.07 -13.20
C ASN A 70 8.21 2.73 -11.96
N VAL A 71 7.08 3.41 -11.79
CA VAL A 71 6.24 3.29 -10.60
C VAL A 71 4.90 2.67 -10.94
N GLU A 72 4.60 1.56 -10.30
CA GLU A 72 3.29 0.90 -10.37
C GLU A 72 2.61 0.95 -9.01
N LEU A 73 1.37 1.41 -9.00
CA LEU A 73 0.56 1.51 -7.79
C LEU A 73 -0.63 0.58 -7.92
N TYR A 74 -0.81 -0.24 -6.90
CA TYR A 74 -1.89 -1.20 -6.76
C TYR A 74 -2.65 -0.95 -5.46
N PHE A 75 -3.96 -1.11 -5.54
CA PHE A 75 -4.87 -1.08 -4.41
C PHE A 75 -5.37 -2.49 -4.13
N LEU A 76 -5.13 -2.97 -2.92
CA LEU A 76 -5.73 -4.20 -2.43
C LEU A 76 -7.15 -3.88 -1.96
N THR A 77 -8.13 -4.53 -2.55
CA THR A 77 -9.56 -4.35 -2.29
C THR A 77 -10.19 -5.71 -1.96
N PRO A 78 -11.42 -5.76 -1.42
CA PRO A 78 -12.09 -7.04 -1.18
C PRO A 78 -12.23 -7.90 -2.44
N PHE A 79 -12.37 -7.28 -3.61
CA PHE A 79 -12.62 -7.96 -4.88
C PHE A 79 -11.38 -8.11 -5.77
N GLY A 80 -10.18 -7.78 -5.29
CA GLY A 80 -9.00 -7.92 -6.11
C GLY A 80 -7.87 -6.94 -5.85
N LEU A 81 -6.82 -7.14 -6.63
CA LEU A 81 -5.70 -6.24 -6.77
C LEU A 81 -5.95 -5.30 -7.95
N ILE A 82 -6.17 -4.02 -7.67
CA ILE A 82 -6.56 -3.03 -8.67
C ILE A 82 -5.40 -2.10 -8.98
N HIS A 83 -4.94 -2.08 -10.23
CA HIS A 83 -3.97 -1.10 -10.69
C HIS A 83 -4.56 0.32 -10.67
N SER A 84 -3.74 1.30 -10.29
CA SER A 84 -4.11 2.71 -10.11
C SER A 84 -4.89 3.36 -11.26
N GLN A 85 -4.69 2.90 -12.50
CA GLN A 85 -5.35 3.41 -13.70
C GLN A 85 -6.67 2.70 -14.04
N GLN A 86 -6.96 1.57 -13.39
CA GLN A 86 -8.21 0.85 -13.63
C GLN A 86 -9.40 1.64 -13.09
N ILE A 87 -10.52 1.48 -13.78
CA ILE A 87 -11.78 2.13 -13.45
C ILE A 87 -12.45 1.37 -12.31
N ILE A 88 -12.91 2.08 -11.29
CA ILE A 88 -13.65 1.52 -10.15
C ILE A 88 -14.91 2.35 -9.86
N VAL A 89 -15.74 1.82 -8.97
CA VAL A 89 -16.93 2.48 -8.42
C VAL A 89 -16.78 2.62 -6.91
N GLU A 90 -17.56 3.52 -6.31
CA GLU A 90 -17.65 3.66 -4.86
C GLU A 90 -18.49 2.52 -4.28
N TYR A 91 -17.85 1.59 -3.56
CA TYR A 91 -18.48 0.40 -3.00
C TYR A 91 -18.59 0.43 -1.48
N GLU A 92 -19.54 -0.31 -0.93
CA GLU A 92 -19.75 -0.45 0.51
C GLU A 92 -18.61 -1.22 1.18
N GLU A 93 -18.30 -0.88 2.43
CA GLU A 93 -17.37 -1.61 3.30
C GLU A 93 -15.96 -1.84 2.68
N CYS A 94 -15.03 -0.93 3.00
CA CYS A 94 -13.60 -1.21 2.74
C CYS A 94 -13.09 -2.39 3.58
N ILE A 95 -11.92 -2.92 3.22
CA ILE A 95 -11.27 -4.04 3.91
C ILE A 95 -11.28 -3.86 5.43
N LYS A 96 -10.99 -2.65 5.90
CA LYS A 96 -10.89 -2.36 7.33
C LYS A 96 -12.20 -2.64 8.08
N LYS A 97 -13.35 -2.41 7.44
CA LYS A 97 -14.69 -2.57 8.05
C LYS A 97 -15.24 -3.98 7.95
N LEU A 98 -14.71 -4.83 7.06
CA LEU A 98 -15.16 -6.20 6.93
C LEU A 98 -14.82 -7.04 8.17
N SER A 99 -15.75 -7.90 8.55
CA SER A 99 -15.47 -8.98 9.50
C SER A 99 -14.47 -9.96 8.90
N LYS A 100 -13.76 -10.70 9.76
CA LYS A 100 -12.74 -11.66 9.30
C LYS A 100 -13.30 -12.66 8.29
N SER A 101 -14.43 -13.31 8.60
CA SER A 101 -15.04 -14.32 7.72
C SER A 101 -15.49 -13.75 6.37
N ARG A 102 -16.02 -12.52 6.35
CA ARG A 102 -16.41 -11.87 5.09
C ARG A 102 -15.20 -11.48 4.26
N LEU A 103 -14.15 -10.95 4.90
CA LEU A 103 -12.90 -10.62 4.21
C LEU A 103 -12.28 -11.87 3.59
N GLU A 104 -12.15 -12.96 4.35
CA GLU A 104 -11.63 -14.24 3.85
C GLU A 104 -12.43 -14.74 2.64
N TYR A 105 -13.77 -14.71 2.73
CA TYR A 105 -14.66 -15.07 1.63
C TYR A 105 -14.40 -14.25 0.36
N PHE A 106 -14.38 -12.91 0.47
CA PHE A 106 -14.16 -12.06 -0.70
C PHE A 106 -12.76 -12.25 -1.30
N LEU A 107 -11.72 -12.37 -0.46
CA LEU A 107 -10.35 -12.59 -0.91
C LEU A 107 -10.20 -13.95 -1.63
N SER A 108 -10.87 -15.00 -1.15
CA SER A 108 -10.81 -16.33 -1.77
C SER A 108 -11.58 -16.38 -3.09
N GLU A 109 -12.81 -15.88 -3.12
CA GLU A 109 -13.65 -15.89 -4.33
C GLU A 109 -12.99 -15.11 -5.48
N ASN A 110 -12.29 -14.01 -5.16
CA ASN A 110 -11.60 -13.19 -6.15
C ASN A 110 -10.13 -13.58 -6.35
N ARG A 111 -9.67 -14.70 -5.77
CA ARG A 111 -8.31 -15.25 -5.90
C ARG A 111 -7.22 -14.20 -5.66
N VAL A 112 -7.41 -13.35 -4.64
CA VAL A 112 -6.56 -12.19 -4.41
C VAL A 112 -5.12 -12.58 -4.08
N GLU A 113 -4.93 -13.65 -3.31
CA GLU A 113 -3.59 -14.20 -3.00
C GLU A 113 -2.82 -14.57 -4.27
N PHE A 114 -3.48 -15.25 -5.22
CA PHE A 114 -2.87 -15.63 -6.49
C PHE A 114 -2.42 -14.41 -7.29
N HIS A 115 -3.27 -13.39 -7.40
CA HIS A 115 -2.92 -12.16 -8.12
C HIS A 115 -1.80 -11.37 -7.43
N LEU A 116 -1.80 -11.35 -6.11
CA LEU A 116 -0.73 -10.73 -5.32
C LEU A 116 0.60 -11.46 -5.51
N GLN A 117 0.59 -12.79 -5.49
CA GLN A 117 1.79 -13.60 -5.77
C GLN A 117 2.34 -13.30 -7.17
N GLN A 118 1.48 -13.32 -8.20
CA GLN A 118 1.88 -13.00 -9.56
C GLN A 118 2.48 -11.58 -9.69
N LEU A 119 1.95 -10.61 -8.94
CA LEU A 119 2.51 -9.26 -8.91
C LEU A 119 3.94 -9.29 -8.32
N LEU A 120 4.12 -9.95 -7.18
CA LEU A 120 5.40 -9.99 -6.47
C LEU A 120 6.48 -10.78 -7.21
N GLU A 121 6.09 -11.79 -7.99
CA GLU A 121 6.98 -12.56 -8.89
C GLU A 121 7.65 -11.69 -9.97
N ARG A 122 7.15 -10.47 -10.21
CA ARG A 122 7.77 -9.50 -11.13
C ARG A 122 9.01 -8.80 -10.54
N ARG A 123 9.35 -9.07 -9.28
CA ARG A 123 10.61 -8.69 -8.61
C ARG A 123 10.90 -7.17 -8.66
N PRO A 124 10.08 -6.35 -8.00
CA PRO A 124 10.34 -4.90 -7.94
C PRO A 124 11.67 -4.61 -7.20
N SER A 125 12.37 -3.55 -7.60
CA SER A 125 13.56 -3.09 -6.87
C SER A 125 13.19 -2.58 -5.48
N ILE A 126 12.05 -1.88 -5.39
CA ILE A 126 11.50 -1.35 -4.14
C ILE A 126 10.03 -1.73 -4.04
N LEU A 127 9.63 -2.29 -2.90
CA LEU A 127 8.24 -2.54 -2.56
C LEU A 127 7.83 -1.66 -1.38
N ILE A 128 6.79 -0.84 -1.54
CA ILE A 128 6.21 -0.03 -0.48
C ILE A 128 4.80 -0.54 -0.21
N ALA A 129 4.59 -1.20 0.92
CA ALA A 129 3.31 -1.79 1.28
C ALA A 129 2.68 -1.05 2.46
N TYR A 130 1.44 -0.60 2.30
CA TYR A 130 0.57 -0.09 3.37
C TYR A 130 -0.60 -1.04 3.56
N LEU A 131 -0.46 -1.96 4.51
CA LEU A 131 -1.39 -3.07 4.73
C LEU A 131 -1.64 -3.27 6.23
N ASP A 132 -2.90 -3.47 6.60
CA ASP A 132 -3.33 -3.96 7.92
C ASP A 132 -2.79 -5.36 8.20
N HIS A 133 -2.54 -5.67 9.47
CA HIS A 133 -1.99 -6.95 9.87
C HIS A 133 -2.84 -8.17 9.57
N ARG A 134 -4.16 -7.99 9.42
CA ARG A 134 -5.02 -9.08 8.95
C ARG A 134 -4.66 -9.45 7.51
N LEU A 135 -4.47 -8.46 6.64
CA LEU A 135 -4.21 -8.71 5.22
C LEU A 135 -2.88 -9.41 4.99
N TRP A 136 -1.78 -8.91 5.57
CA TRP A 136 -0.49 -9.53 5.30
C TRP A 136 -0.33 -10.91 5.94
N LYS A 137 -1.14 -11.24 6.97
CA LYS A 137 -1.23 -12.60 7.52
C LYS A 137 -2.11 -13.50 6.65
N ASP A 138 -3.33 -13.07 6.37
CA ASP A 138 -4.32 -13.89 5.68
C ASP A 138 -3.90 -14.18 4.22
N LEU A 139 -3.13 -13.28 3.60
CA LEU A 139 -2.58 -13.47 2.25
C LEU A 139 -1.14 -14.02 2.24
N ASN A 140 -0.59 -14.43 3.38
CA ASN A 140 0.82 -14.85 3.53
C ASN A 140 1.82 -13.91 2.84
N PHE A 141 1.51 -12.61 2.81
CA PHE A 141 2.19 -11.61 1.97
C PHE A 141 3.69 -11.59 2.19
N ILE A 142 4.12 -11.82 3.44
CA ILE A 142 5.53 -11.76 3.81
C ILE A 142 6.36 -12.81 3.09
N ASP A 143 5.79 -13.97 2.79
CA ASP A 143 6.52 -15.11 2.23
C ASP A 143 6.71 -15.00 0.71
N TYR A 144 5.88 -14.21 0.04
CA TYR A 144 5.94 -14.00 -1.40
C TYR A 144 6.86 -12.85 -1.84
N ILE A 145 7.38 -12.06 -0.91
CA ILE A 145 8.22 -10.92 -1.24
C ILE A 145 9.63 -11.40 -1.65
N PRO A 146 10.13 -10.96 -2.82
CA PRO A 146 11.48 -11.30 -3.29
C PRO A 146 12.56 -10.82 -2.31
N GLY A 147 13.58 -11.64 -2.08
CA GLY A 147 14.65 -11.34 -1.12
C GLY A 147 15.56 -10.18 -1.54
N GLU A 148 15.63 -9.89 -2.84
CA GLU A 148 16.38 -8.79 -3.44
C GLU A 148 15.67 -7.43 -3.36
N SER A 149 14.36 -7.42 -3.09
CA SER A 149 13.56 -6.20 -3.04
C SER A 149 13.79 -5.45 -1.72
N VAL A 150 14.13 -4.16 -1.79
CA VAL A 150 14.07 -3.31 -0.60
C VAL A 150 12.60 -3.06 -0.27
N THR A 151 12.14 -3.59 0.87
CA THR A 151 10.73 -3.59 1.23
C THR A 151 10.47 -2.67 2.41
N ILE A 152 9.51 -1.77 2.26
CA ILE A 152 9.00 -0.92 3.34
C ILE A 152 7.57 -1.37 3.61
N LEU A 153 7.33 -1.97 4.78
CA LEU A 153 5.99 -2.37 5.21
C LEU A 153 5.51 -1.44 6.33
N LEU A 154 4.47 -0.66 6.04
CA LEU A 154 3.71 0.10 7.01
C LEU A 154 2.46 -0.68 7.40
N SER A 155 2.36 -1.02 8.68
CA SER A 155 1.26 -1.82 9.24
C SER A 155 0.85 -1.29 10.61
N ASP A 156 -0.34 -1.65 11.07
CA ASP A 156 -0.80 -1.33 12.43
C ASP A 156 -0.06 -2.17 13.49
N VAL A 157 0.38 -3.37 13.13
CA VAL A 157 1.23 -4.25 13.97
C VAL A 157 2.53 -4.57 13.23
N LEU A 158 3.65 -4.61 13.96
CA LEU A 158 4.94 -5.03 13.42
C LEU A 158 5.02 -6.55 13.36
N PRO A 159 5.41 -7.14 12.22
CA PRO A 159 5.65 -8.57 12.16
C PRO A 159 6.87 -8.96 12.98
N ASN A 160 6.82 -10.13 13.61
CA ASN A 160 7.97 -10.71 14.30
C ASN A 160 8.82 -11.50 13.29
N VAL A 161 9.37 -10.78 12.31
CA VAL A 161 10.14 -11.36 11.21
C VAL A 161 11.41 -10.55 11.03
N ASN A 162 12.56 -11.23 10.99
CA ASN A 162 13.84 -10.62 10.66
C ASN A 162 14.22 -11.02 9.23
N LYS A 163 13.93 -10.16 8.25
CA LYS A 163 14.30 -10.34 6.84
C LYS A 163 15.24 -9.22 6.42
N GLU A 164 16.33 -9.60 5.77
CA GLU A 164 17.25 -8.64 5.18
C GLU A 164 16.56 -7.85 4.06
N GLY A 165 16.81 -6.54 3.98
CA GLY A 165 16.18 -5.67 2.98
C GLY A 165 14.84 -5.06 3.41
N TRP A 166 14.34 -5.44 4.59
CA TRP A 166 13.04 -4.98 5.09
C TRP A 166 13.14 -3.84 6.09
N ILE A 167 12.21 -2.91 5.98
CA ILE A 167 12.00 -1.80 6.90
C ILE A 167 10.55 -1.88 7.36
N PHE A 168 10.34 -2.22 8.63
CA PHE A 168 9.02 -2.27 9.23
C PHE A 168 8.70 -0.97 9.95
N LEU A 169 7.53 -0.42 9.67
CA LEU A 169 7.03 0.79 10.29
C LEU A 169 5.65 0.52 10.88
N SER A 170 5.43 0.96 12.12
CA SER A 170 4.10 0.91 12.72
C SER A 170 3.37 2.23 12.44
N LYS A 171 2.08 2.14 12.13
CA LYS A 171 1.23 3.33 11.97
C LYS A 171 1.27 4.22 13.21
N ARG A 172 1.21 3.62 14.41
CA ARG A 172 1.32 4.33 15.68
C ARG A 172 2.61 5.15 15.80
N LEU A 173 3.75 4.62 15.33
CA LEU A 173 5.01 5.35 15.37
C LEU A 173 4.99 6.59 14.47
N LEU A 174 4.34 6.52 13.30
CA LEU A 174 4.15 7.68 12.44
C LEU A 174 3.27 8.74 13.12
N GLU A 175 2.18 8.31 13.75
CA GLU A 175 1.26 9.17 14.49
C GLU A 175 1.96 9.89 15.66
N GLU A 176 2.84 9.21 16.39
CA GLU A 176 3.67 9.80 17.46
C GLU A 176 4.62 10.88 16.93
N GLN A 177 4.98 10.85 15.63
CA GLN A 177 5.73 11.91 14.94
C GLN A 177 4.84 12.94 14.25
N GLY A 178 3.53 12.91 14.53
CA GLY A 178 2.52 13.77 13.94
C GLY A 178 2.41 13.61 12.43
N ILE A 179 2.65 12.40 11.91
CA ILE A 179 2.31 11.99 10.56
C ILE A 179 1.07 11.11 10.67
N THR A 180 -0.10 11.67 10.38
CA THR A 180 -1.38 11.02 10.66
C THR A 180 -1.97 10.30 9.45
N ARG A 181 -1.37 10.47 8.27
CA ARG A 181 -1.85 9.91 7.00
C ARG A 181 -0.70 9.22 6.27
N PHE A 182 -0.98 8.08 5.64
CA PHE A 182 -0.01 7.38 4.81
C PHE A 182 0.48 8.25 3.65
N GLY A 183 -0.40 8.99 2.98
CA GLY A 183 -0.01 9.85 1.86
C GLY A 183 1.00 10.95 2.26
N GLU A 184 0.92 11.47 3.49
CA GLU A 184 1.92 12.41 4.02
C GLU A 184 3.29 11.72 4.21
N PHE A 185 3.30 10.54 4.83
CA PHE A 185 4.51 9.74 4.98
C PHE A 185 5.13 9.43 3.61
N PHE A 186 4.31 8.96 2.67
CA PHE A 186 4.74 8.58 1.33
C PHE A 186 5.35 9.77 0.58
N LYS A 187 4.75 10.97 0.69
CA LYS A 187 5.34 12.20 0.11
C LYS A 187 6.74 12.49 0.67
N ARG A 188 6.94 12.31 1.98
CA ARG A 188 8.28 12.47 2.60
C ARG A 188 9.26 11.41 2.11
N LEU A 189 8.80 10.17 1.98
CA LEU A 189 9.59 9.06 1.44
C LEU A 189 9.99 9.30 -0.03
N CYS A 190 9.09 9.85 -0.85
CA CYS A 190 9.41 10.22 -2.23
C CYS A 190 10.58 11.19 -2.29
N ASN A 191 10.58 12.25 -1.45
CA ASN A 191 11.70 13.20 -1.40
C ASN A 191 13.04 12.54 -1.04
N VAL A 192 13.01 11.47 -0.24
CA VAL A 192 14.20 10.68 0.09
C VAL A 192 14.67 9.87 -1.10
N LEU A 193 13.75 9.19 -1.79
CA LEU A 193 14.06 8.37 -2.97
C LEU A 193 14.64 9.24 -4.10
N LEU A 194 14.11 10.45 -4.29
CA LEU A 194 14.53 11.39 -5.33
C LEU A 194 15.92 12.00 -5.09
N ARG A 195 16.34 12.18 -3.84
CA ARG A 195 17.61 12.87 -3.48
C ARG A 195 18.83 11.94 -3.41
N GLY A 196 18.67 10.66 -3.71
CA GLY A 196 19.66 9.64 -3.37
C GLY A 196 20.51 9.09 -4.52
N ALA A 197 20.52 9.66 -5.72
CA ALA A 197 21.20 9.02 -6.85
C ALA A 197 22.74 9.04 -6.78
N ASP A 198 23.37 9.84 -5.90
CA ASP A 198 24.78 10.23 -6.02
C ASP A 198 25.75 9.63 -4.98
N GLU A 199 25.32 8.69 -4.11
CA GLU A 199 26.17 8.15 -3.02
C GLU A 199 26.41 6.63 -3.14
N GLU A 200 27.64 6.15 -2.84
CA GLU A 200 28.06 4.73 -2.81
C GLU A 200 27.39 3.87 -1.71
N ILE A 201 26.50 4.45 -0.91
CA ILE A 201 25.81 3.77 0.18
C ILE A 201 24.70 2.88 -0.39
N SER A 202 24.53 1.67 0.16
CA SER A 202 23.45 0.78 -0.28
C SER A 202 22.08 1.47 -0.15
N LEU A 203 21.20 1.26 -1.12
CA LEU A 203 19.85 1.86 -1.14
C LEU A 203 19.08 1.62 0.17
N LYS A 204 19.26 0.43 0.76
CA LYS A 204 18.69 0.05 2.06
C LYS A 204 19.20 0.93 3.19
N GLU A 205 20.52 1.05 3.36
CA GLU A 205 21.11 1.86 4.44
C GLU A 205 20.72 3.34 4.32
N ARG A 206 20.65 3.84 3.08
CA ARG A 206 20.15 5.20 2.81
C ARG A 206 18.69 5.35 3.23
N LEU A 207 17.83 4.42 2.85
CA LEU A 207 16.42 4.44 3.22
C LEU A 207 16.23 4.31 4.73
N GLU A 208 16.93 3.41 5.40
CA GLU A 208 16.90 3.28 6.86
C GLU A 208 17.35 4.58 7.55
N GLY A 209 18.44 5.18 7.11
CA GLY A 209 18.96 6.43 7.66
C GLY A 209 17.95 7.57 7.50
N LYS A 210 17.37 7.72 6.31
CA LYS A 210 16.44 8.80 5.99
C LYS A 210 15.06 8.61 6.59
N ILE A 211 14.55 7.37 6.65
CA ILE A 211 13.34 7.03 7.41
C ILE A 211 13.56 7.34 8.88
N ARG A 212 14.74 7.01 9.43
CA ARG A 212 15.10 7.41 10.78
C ARG A 212 15.12 8.92 10.96
N ASP A 213 15.57 9.69 9.98
CA ASP A 213 15.53 11.16 10.03
C ASP A 213 14.08 11.69 9.96
N ILE A 214 13.24 11.12 9.10
CA ILE A 214 11.79 11.41 9.04
C ILE A 214 11.16 11.20 10.41
N LEU A 215 11.54 10.12 11.10
CA LEU A 215 11.03 9.76 12.42
C LEU A 215 11.70 10.54 13.58
N ARG A 216 12.91 11.09 13.39
CA ARG A 216 13.64 11.87 14.41
C ARG A 216 13.27 13.35 14.42
N GLY A 217 12.73 13.86 13.31
CA GLY A 217 12.43 15.28 13.10
C GLY A 217 11.55 15.93 14.17
N LYS A 218 10.94 15.17 15.09
CA LYS A 218 10.15 15.72 16.21
C LYS A 218 10.50 15.22 17.62
N THR A 219 11.43 14.28 17.82
CA THR A 219 11.73 13.78 19.18
C THR A 219 13.21 13.53 19.46
N LYS A 220 13.80 14.31 20.39
CA LYS A 220 15.16 14.14 20.94
C LYS A 220 15.34 12.90 21.84
N LYS A 221 14.30 12.07 22.06
CA LYS A 221 14.32 10.98 23.05
C LYS A 221 13.58 9.75 22.54
N ASN A 222 14.23 8.86 21.79
CA ASN A 222 13.83 7.46 21.84
C ASN A 222 14.94 6.52 21.35
N LYS A 223 15.68 5.91 22.28
CA LYS A 223 16.64 4.82 21.98
C LYS A 223 15.92 3.53 21.53
N ASN A 224 14.61 3.41 21.77
CA ASN A 224 13.80 2.24 21.36
C ASN A 224 13.38 2.25 19.88
N LEU A 225 13.46 3.40 19.19
CA LEU A 225 13.21 3.51 17.75
C LEU A 225 14.16 2.62 16.92
N LEU A 226 15.38 2.41 17.41
CA LEU A 226 16.41 1.56 16.78
C LEU A 226 16.08 0.07 16.81
N LYS A 227 15.31 -0.40 17.80
CA LYS A 227 14.86 -1.80 17.89
C LYS A 227 13.63 -2.10 17.03
N LEU A 228 12.96 -1.06 16.51
CA LEU A 228 11.75 -1.19 15.68
C LEU A 228 12.07 -1.18 14.19
N ILE A 229 13.14 -0.50 13.78
CA ILE A 229 13.62 -0.45 12.38
C ILE A 229 14.44 -1.70 12.03
N LYS A 230 15.19 -2.25 13.00
CA LYS A 230 15.89 -3.52 12.87
C LYS A 230 15.02 -4.57 13.55
N GLY A 231 14.34 -5.43 12.78
CA GLY A 231 13.55 -6.53 13.32
C GLY A 231 14.33 -7.26 14.43
N SER A 232 13.65 -7.49 15.56
CA SER A 232 14.21 -8.02 16.81
C SER A 232 15.05 -9.28 16.60
#